data_AF-A0A8H3BIP1-F1
#
_entry.id   AF-A0A8H3BIP1-F1
#
_cell.length_a   1.000
_cell.length_b   1.000
_cell.length_c   1.000
_cell.angle_alpha   90.00
_cell.angle_beta   90.00
_cell.angle_gamma   90.00
#
_symmetry.space_group_name_H-M   'P 1'
#
loop_
_entity.id
_entity.type
_entity.pdbx_description
1 polymer ?
#
loop_
_entity_poly.entity_id
_entity_poly.type
_entity_poly.pdbx_seq_one_letter_code
_entity_poly.pdbx_strand_id
1 'polypeptide(L)'
;MEPLSPPPSSPPPITPGDGETTPTTPVAANAPPRPPSPAFSVAETTRAGGSSSRQGRSSSGYNIPDQTSINNLVNGFTATLEQLDTNLKALSLHAKEVDALGPPPDSAAQIHKLRLQLRAQDKKQEARIADIKHIVKDVLKEQIAEHMRPQIQEQIRLELRQQIHAAVQEQITEHLPVSLQDQSEESKRQLIEVRNSLLNSEARRSNASLRSTNLDDPLAPVVKANGEESALAPQTLRQLFSYDSAQARALVRDYELREHDVRERNLNRFMAHIGVQFNLIPIPVMVDGVVDENGAPIGVTLI
;
A
#
# COMPACT_ATOMS: atom_id res chain seq x y z
N MET A 1 -15.27 -55.68 28.77
CA MET A 1 -15.96 -54.68 29.61
C MET A 1 -14.95 -53.58 29.89
N GLU A 2 -14.86 -52.61 28.98
CA GLU A 2 -14.07 -51.39 29.17
C GLU A 2 -15.02 -50.27 29.61
N PRO A 3 -14.64 -49.44 30.59
CA PRO A 3 -15.48 -48.36 31.07
C PRO A 3 -15.49 -47.19 30.08
N LEU A 4 -16.70 -46.75 29.70
CA LEU A 4 -16.97 -45.54 28.92
C LEU A 4 -16.42 -44.29 29.65
N SER A 5 -15.59 -43.52 28.95
CA SER A 5 -15.19 -42.17 29.35
C SER A 5 -16.36 -41.17 29.24
N PRO A 6 -16.54 -40.25 30.21
CA PRO A 6 -17.61 -39.26 30.17
C PRO A 6 -17.30 -38.09 29.20
N PRO A 7 -18.33 -37.40 28.65
CA PRO A 7 -18.16 -36.31 27.70
C PRO A 7 -17.67 -35.00 28.37
N PRO A 8 -16.99 -34.10 27.61
CA PRO A 8 -16.52 -32.83 28.15
C PRO A 8 -17.65 -31.84 28.43
N SER A 9 -17.53 -31.16 29.57
CA SER A 9 -18.47 -30.19 30.13
C SER A 9 -18.64 -28.93 29.27
N SER A 10 -19.89 -28.48 29.15
CA SER A 10 -20.29 -27.22 28.51
C SER A 10 -19.68 -25.98 29.19
N PRO A 11 -19.37 -24.91 28.44
CA PRO A 11 -18.93 -23.63 29.03
C PRO A 11 -20.10 -22.84 29.66
N PRO A 12 -19.84 -22.00 30.68
CA PRO A 12 -20.87 -21.27 31.43
C PRO A 12 -21.44 -20.07 30.67
N PRO A 13 -22.64 -19.58 31.07
CA PRO A 13 -23.31 -18.45 30.42
C PRO A 13 -22.68 -17.10 30.81
N ILE A 14 -22.53 -16.22 29.83
CA ILE A 14 -22.08 -14.83 30.02
C ILE A 14 -23.29 -14.02 30.51
N THR A 15 -23.18 -13.46 31.72
CA THR A 15 -24.12 -12.49 32.31
C THR A 15 -23.95 -11.10 31.68
N PRO A 16 -25.04 -10.39 31.35
CA PRO A 16 -24.99 -8.97 30.96
C PRO A 16 -24.93 -8.08 32.20
N GLY A 17 -23.92 -7.22 32.27
CA GLY A 17 -23.79 -6.20 33.31
C GLY A 17 -24.48 -4.91 32.89
N ASP A 18 -25.62 -4.64 33.51
CA ASP A 18 -26.26 -3.33 33.59
C ASP A 18 -25.64 -2.49 34.73
N GLY A 19 -25.64 -1.17 34.54
CA GLY A 19 -25.42 -0.16 35.59
C GLY A 19 -24.58 1.02 35.09
N GLU A 20 -25.19 2.14 34.69
CA GLU A 20 -25.40 3.35 35.52
C GLU A 20 -24.10 4.18 35.68
N THR A 21 -23.99 5.50 35.49
CA THR A 21 -24.90 6.65 35.53
C THR A 21 -24.31 7.82 34.72
N THR A 22 -25.16 8.74 34.28
CA THR A 22 -24.86 10.10 33.79
C THR A 22 -24.28 11.00 34.91
N PRO A 23 -23.65 12.17 34.62
CA PRO A 23 -24.43 13.41 34.49
C PRO A 23 -23.84 14.56 33.60
N THR A 24 -24.76 15.33 33.00
CA THR A 24 -24.82 16.82 33.02
C THR A 24 -23.84 17.67 32.18
N THR A 25 -24.43 18.29 31.14
CA THR A 25 -24.05 19.52 30.41
C THR A 25 -23.79 20.71 31.36
N PRO A 26 -23.00 21.76 31.00
CA PRO A 26 -23.59 22.88 30.25
C PRO A 26 -22.65 23.77 29.39
N VAL A 27 -23.27 24.54 28.49
CA VAL A 27 -22.99 25.96 28.17
C VAL A 27 -21.82 26.36 27.25
N ALA A 28 -22.24 26.85 26.08
CA ALA A 28 -21.85 28.05 25.34
C ALA A 28 -20.51 28.77 25.64
N ALA A 29 -19.82 29.19 24.58
CA ALA A 29 -19.66 30.61 24.23
C ALA A 29 -18.55 30.83 23.18
N ASN A 30 -18.93 31.48 22.09
CA ASN A 30 -18.20 32.62 21.51
C ASN A 30 -16.69 32.44 21.24
N ALA A 31 -16.35 31.94 20.05
CA ALA A 31 -15.02 32.13 19.47
C ALA A 31 -14.93 33.54 18.84
N PRO A 32 -13.95 34.38 19.19
CA PRO A 32 -13.73 35.66 18.54
C PRO A 32 -13.12 35.50 17.13
N PRO A 33 -13.31 36.46 16.21
CA PRO A 33 -12.70 36.44 14.89
C PRO A 33 -11.18 36.63 14.99
N ARG A 34 -10.45 35.76 14.27
CA ARG A 34 -9.00 35.78 14.10
C ARG A 34 -8.57 37.06 13.37
N PRO A 35 -7.61 37.86 13.88
CA PRO A 35 -7.07 39.00 13.14
C PRO A 35 -6.17 38.53 11.98
N PRO A 36 -6.11 39.27 10.86
CA PRO A 36 -5.14 39.03 9.79
C PRO A 36 -3.73 39.44 10.25
N SER A 37 -2.76 38.56 10.07
CA SER A 37 -1.34 38.83 10.31
C SER A 37 -0.82 39.92 9.35
N PRO A 38 0.07 40.82 9.80
CA PRO A 38 0.74 41.78 8.93
C PRO A 38 1.76 41.06 8.03
N ALA A 39 1.61 41.24 6.72
CA ALA A 39 2.62 40.89 5.73
C ALA A 39 3.85 41.80 5.94
N PHE A 40 4.92 41.24 6.51
CA PHE A 40 6.24 41.85 6.43
C PHE A 40 6.87 41.45 5.09
N SER A 41 6.77 42.36 4.11
CA SER A 41 7.63 42.34 2.93
C SER A 41 9.05 42.73 3.34
N VAL A 42 9.91 41.72 3.50
CA VAL A 42 11.35 41.91 3.65
C VAL A 42 11.91 42.13 2.25
N ALA A 43 12.39 43.34 1.98
CA ALA A 43 13.14 43.66 0.78
C ALA A 43 14.47 42.88 0.80
N GLU A 44 14.56 41.89 -0.06
CA GLU A 44 15.74 41.08 -0.31
C GLU A 44 16.77 41.92 -1.08
N THR A 45 17.75 42.47 -0.35
CA THR A 45 18.97 43.05 -0.93
C THR A 45 20.00 41.95 -1.05
N THR A 46 19.97 41.22 -2.17
CA THR A 46 20.99 40.25 -2.53
C THR A 46 22.22 40.99 -3.07
N ARG A 47 23.12 41.33 -2.15
CA ARG A 47 24.46 41.84 -2.44
C ARG A 47 25.36 40.61 -2.71
N ALA A 48 25.45 40.20 -3.98
CA ALA A 48 26.36 39.14 -4.40
C ALA A 48 27.79 39.69 -4.54
N GLY A 49 28.60 39.43 -3.53
CA GLY A 49 30.06 39.53 -3.59
C GLY A 49 30.63 38.42 -4.46
N GLY A 50 31.59 38.77 -5.30
CA GLY A 50 32.25 37.87 -6.23
C GLY A 50 33.36 37.02 -5.62
N SER A 51 33.71 35.97 -6.35
CA SER A 51 35.05 35.39 -6.39
C SER A 51 35.25 34.85 -7.82
N SER A 52 36.14 35.47 -8.59
CA SER A 52 37.45 34.92 -8.97
C SER A 52 37.41 33.62 -9.79
N SER A 53 37.67 33.72 -11.10
CA SER A 53 38.82 33.03 -11.74
C SER A 53 38.94 33.26 -13.26
N ARG A 54 40.16 33.68 -13.64
CA ARG A 54 41.01 33.26 -14.78
C ARG A 54 40.58 33.41 -16.27
N GLN A 55 41.56 33.99 -16.98
CA GLN A 55 42.21 33.57 -18.25
C GLN A 55 41.84 34.25 -19.59
N GLY A 56 42.90 34.73 -20.28
CA GLY A 56 42.99 34.98 -21.72
C GLY A 56 43.43 36.42 -22.08
N ARG A 57 44.73 36.72 -22.29
CA ARG A 57 45.38 36.90 -23.61
C ARG A 57 44.51 37.71 -24.60
N SER A 58 44.89 38.90 -25.09
CA SER A 58 45.94 39.12 -26.12
C SER A 58 46.12 40.63 -26.46
N SER A 59 47.29 40.97 -27.03
CA SER A 59 47.64 42.09 -27.95
C SER A 59 47.45 43.53 -27.48
N SER A 60 48.53 44.26 -27.19
CA SER A 60 49.42 44.97 -28.13
C SER A 60 48.78 46.21 -28.75
N GLY A 61 49.10 47.38 -28.16
CA GLY A 61 48.80 48.70 -28.69
C GLY A 61 49.34 49.77 -27.74
N TYR A 62 50.63 50.13 -27.89
CA TYR A 62 51.24 51.25 -27.19
C TYR A 62 50.56 52.55 -27.65
N ASN A 63 49.54 53.00 -26.91
CA ASN A 63 49.09 54.38 -26.95
C ASN A 63 49.96 55.18 -25.96
N ILE A 64 50.77 56.06 -26.53
CA ILE A 64 51.58 57.04 -25.82
C ILE A 64 50.60 57.91 -24.98
N PRO A 65 50.78 58.02 -23.65
CA PRO A 65 49.90 58.83 -22.81
C PRO A 65 50.03 60.30 -23.19
N ASP A 66 48.88 60.89 -23.52
CA ASP A 66 48.69 62.30 -23.89
C ASP A 66 49.26 63.21 -22.78
N GLN A 67 50.20 64.09 -23.15
CA GLN A 67 50.99 64.90 -22.22
C GLN A 67 50.13 65.88 -21.39
N THR A 68 48.93 66.19 -21.88
CA THR A 68 47.85 66.92 -21.17
C THR A 68 47.30 66.16 -19.96
N SER A 69 47.24 64.82 -20.03
CA SER A 69 46.77 63.95 -18.93
C SER A 69 47.76 63.95 -17.77
N ILE A 70 49.06 63.96 -18.09
CA ILE A 70 50.14 64.04 -17.10
C ILE A 70 50.10 65.41 -16.40
N ASN A 71 49.91 66.50 -17.15
CA ASN A 71 49.82 67.84 -16.57
C ASN A 71 48.57 68.03 -15.69
N ASN A 72 47.41 67.47 -16.07
CA ASN A 72 46.21 67.50 -15.23
C ASN A 72 46.38 66.69 -13.94
N LEU A 73 47.07 65.55 -14.01
CA LEU A 73 47.36 64.72 -12.84
C LEU A 73 48.37 65.41 -11.90
N VAL A 74 49.41 66.04 -12.44
CA VAL A 74 50.36 66.83 -11.65
C VAL A 74 49.66 68.03 -11.00
N ASN A 75 48.81 68.76 -11.72
CA ASN A 75 48.03 69.86 -11.16
C ASN A 75 47.01 69.41 -10.10
N GLY A 76 46.48 68.19 -10.24
CA GLY A 76 45.65 67.57 -9.20
C GLY A 76 46.44 67.19 -7.95
N PHE A 77 47.66 66.68 -8.12
CA PHE A 77 48.55 66.38 -6.99
C PHE A 77 49.03 67.65 -6.28
N THR A 78 49.29 68.74 -6.99
CA THR A 78 49.64 70.01 -6.35
C THR A 78 48.45 70.61 -5.59
N ALA A 79 47.24 70.59 -6.15
CA ALA A 79 46.04 71.06 -5.46
C ALA A 79 45.73 70.25 -4.19
N THR A 80 45.90 68.92 -4.23
CA THR A 80 45.71 68.07 -3.04
C THR A 80 46.80 68.29 -2.00
N LEU A 81 48.05 68.60 -2.40
CA LEU A 81 49.12 68.96 -1.47
C LEU A 81 48.87 70.32 -0.80
N GLU A 82 48.39 71.32 -1.54
CA GLU A 82 47.99 72.61 -0.94
C GLU A 82 46.81 72.45 0.00
N GLN A 83 45.85 71.57 -0.35
CA GLN A 83 44.73 71.24 0.54
C GLN A 83 45.20 70.49 1.80
N LEU A 84 46.19 69.61 1.69
CA LEU A 84 46.80 68.97 2.85
C LEU A 84 47.58 69.96 3.71
N ASP A 85 48.35 70.85 3.11
CA ASP A 85 49.12 71.87 3.84
C ASP A 85 48.20 72.85 4.58
N THR A 86 47.09 73.27 3.96
CA THR A 86 46.06 74.09 4.63
C THR A 86 45.37 73.33 5.75
N ASN A 87 45.03 72.05 5.56
CA ASN A 87 44.48 71.21 6.63
C ASN A 87 45.48 71.01 7.77
N LEU A 88 46.76 70.83 7.47
CA LEU A 88 47.81 70.63 8.48
C LEU A 88 48.08 71.92 9.25
N LYS A 89 48.04 73.08 8.58
CA LYS A 89 48.06 74.39 9.23
C LYS A 89 46.84 74.62 10.14
N ALA A 90 45.64 74.29 9.66
CA ALA A 90 44.41 74.37 10.47
C ALA A 90 44.48 73.44 11.69
N LEU A 91 44.95 72.21 11.51
CA LEU A 91 45.15 71.27 12.61
C LEU A 91 46.21 71.76 13.60
N SER A 92 47.29 72.38 13.11
CA SER A 92 48.34 72.94 13.96
C SER A 92 47.87 74.16 14.76
N LEU A 93 46.98 74.98 14.18
CA LEU A 93 46.32 76.09 14.86
C LEU A 93 45.38 75.56 15.94
N HIS A 94 44.54 74.58 15.60
CA HIS A 94 43.68 73.90 16.58
C HIS A 94 44.49 73.18 17.67
N ALA A 95 45.61 72.56 17.33
CA ALA A 95 46.48 71.92 18.32
C ALA A 95 47.09 72.95 19.27
N LYS A 96 47.51 74.11 18.78
CA LYS A 96 47.98 75.22 19.61
C LYS A 96 46.87 75.82 20.48
N GLU A 97 45.65 75.92 19.95
CA GLU A 97 44.49 76.40 20.69
C GLU A 97 44.06 75.42 21.78
N VAL A 98 44.11 74.11 21.50
CA VAL A 98 43.84 73.03 22.47
C VAL A 98 44.95 72.90 23.51
N ASP A 99 46.22 73.09 23.13
CA ASP A 99 47.36 73.12 24.06
C ASP A 99 47.32 74.38 24.96
N ALA A 100 46.91 75.52 24.40
CA ALA A 100 46.72 76.78 25.15
C ALA A 100 45.54 76.73 26.13
N LEU A 101 44.52 75.93 25.87
CA LEU A 101 43.41 75.70 26.80
C LEU A 101 43.81 74.85 28.01
N GLY A 102 44.99 74.20 27.98
CA GLY A 102 45.41 73.22 28.97
C GLY A 102 44.42 72.06 29.10
N PRO A 103 44.71 71.02 29.89
CA PRO A 103 43.66 70.08 30.27
C PRO A 103 42.64 70.85 31.09
N PRO A 104 41.38 71.06 30.62
CA PRO A 104 40.40 71.73 31.44
C PRO A 104 40.23 70.87 32.70
N PRO A 105 40.30 71.44 33.92
CA PRO A 105 40.25 70.68 35.18
C PRO A 105 38.96 69.88 35.34
N ASP A 106 37.96 70.10 34.49
CA ASP A 106 36.69 69.41 34.46
C ASP A 106 36.70 68.09 33.64
N SER A 107 37.67 67.88 32.75
CA SER A 107 37.73 66.67 31.89
C SER A 107 37.99 65.38 32.68
N ALA A 108 38.83 65.43 33.72
CA ALA A 108 39.13 64.28 34.58
C ALA A 108 37.89 63.84 35.39
N ALA A 109 37.11 64.81 35.89
CA ALA A 109 35.85 64.55 36.59
C ALA A 109 34.82 63.91 35.65
N GLN A 110 34.73 64.41 34.40
CA GLN A 110 33.86 63.84 33.37
C GLN A 110 34.26 62.40 32.98
N ILE A 111 35.56 62.11 32.82
CA ILE A 111 36.04 60.74 32.54
C ILE A 111 35.69 59.79 33.69
N HIS A 112 35.85 60.23 34.94
CA HIS A 112 35.48 59.41 36.10
C HIS A 112 33.97 59.13 36.14
N LYS A 113 33.14 60.14 35.87
CA LYS A 113 31.68 60.00 35.75
C LYS A 113 31.31 59.01 34.64
N LEU A 114 31.98 59.08 33.48
CA LEU A 114 31.73 58.19 32.35
C LEU A 114 32.13 56.74 32.66
N ARG A 115 33.26 56.51 33.34
CA ARG A 115 33.65 55.17 33.80
C ARG A 115 32.67 54.57 34.80
N LEU A 116 32.18 55.36 35.74
CA LEU A 116 31.14 54.93 36.68
C LEU A 116 29.83 54.58 35.95
N GLN A 117 29.43 55.42 35.00
CA GLN A 117 28.25 55.19 34.17
C GLN A 117 28.40 53.91 33.33
N LEU A 118 29.58 53.67 32.76
CA LEU A 118 29.88 52.49 31.97
C LEU A 118 29.82 51.22 32.82
N ARG A 119 30.44 51.20 34.01
CA ARG A 119 30.32 50.07 34.95
C ARG A 119 28.88 49.81 35.39
N ALA A 120 28.10 50.87 35.63
CA ALA A 120 26.69 50.75 35.98
C ALA A 120 25.87 50.18 34.82
N GLN A 121 26.19 50.55 33.58
CA GLN A 121 25.57 49.97 32.38
C GLN A 121 25.98 48.52 32.17
N ASP A 122 27.26 48.16 32.32
CA ASP A 122 27.75 46.79 32.19
C ASP A 122 27.03 45.86 33.17
N LYS A 123 26.94 46.26 34.44
CA LYS A 123 26.20 45.51 35.45
C LYS A 123 24.72 45.33 35.08
N LYS A 124 24.10 46.33 34.47
CA LYS A 124 22.71 46.27 33.98
C LYS A 124 22.57 45.37 32.75
N GLN A 125 23.56 45.37 31.86
CA GLN A 125 23.58 44.50 30.69
C GLN A 125 23.80 43.04 31.09
N GLU A 126 24.68 42.76 32.04
CA GLU A 126 24.95 41.41 32.52
C GLU A 126 23.71 40.81 33.20
N ALA A 127 22.99 41.60 34.00
CA ALA A 127 21.69 41.20 34.54
C ALA A 127 20.68 40.86 33.43
N ARG A 128 20.58 41.70 32.39
CA ARG A 128 19.70 41.43 31.23
C ARG A 128 20.10 40.17 30.47
N ILE A 129 21.39 39.93 30.29
CA ILE A 129 21.89 38.72 29.61
C ILE A 129 21.54 37.49 30.43
N ALA A 130 21.67 37.55 31.76
CA ALA A 130 21.26 36.46 32.65
C ALA A 130 19.74 36.18 32.54
N ASP A 131 18.91 37.22 32.51
CA ASP A 131 17.46 37.10 32.33
C ASP A 131 17.12 36.49 30.96
N ILE A 132 17.73 36.98 29.88
CA ILE A 132 17.54 36.42 28.53
C ILE A 132 17.97 34.96 28.50
N LYS A 133 19.10 34.62 29.13
CA LYS A 133 19.57 33.23 29.21
C LYS A 133 18.58 32.34 29.95
N HIS A 134 17.95 32.84 31.02
CA HIS A 134 16.92 32.11 31.75
C HIS A 134 15.65 31.92 30.90
N ILE A 135 15.16 32.98 30.25
CA ILE A 135 14.01 32.91 29.35
C ILE A 135 14.27 31.92 28.22
N VAL A 136 15.40 32.07 27.52
CA VAL A 136 15.76 31.17 26.40
C VAL A 136 15.95 29.74 26.88
N LYS A 137 16.49 29.51 28.07
CA LYS A 137 16.71 28.14 28.55
C LYS A 137 15.41 27.47 28.98
N ASP A 138 14.54 28.16 29.69
CA ASP A 138 13.41 27.50 30.36
C ASP A 138 12.11 27.67 29.56
N VAL A 139 11.84 28.86 29.03
CA VAL A 139 10.65 29.08 28.19
C VAL A 139 10.78 28.32 26.86
N LEU A 140 11.96 28.35 26.21
CA LEU A 140 12.12 27.63 24.95
C LEU A 140 12.07 26.11 25.15
N LYS A 141 12.62 25.59 26.25
CA LYS A 141 12.52 24.16 26.55
C LYS A 141 11.08 23.73 26.80
N GLU A 142 10.32 24.51 27.55
CA GLU A 142 8.90 24.23 27.80
C GLU A 142 8.10 24.31 26.50
N GLN A 143 8.30 25.34 25.68
CA GLN A 143 7.64 25.48 24.38
C GLN A 143 7.99 24.34 23.42
N ILE A 144 9.26 23.92 23.37
CA ILE A 144 9.68 22.77 22.56
C ILE A 144 9.03 21.49 23.11
N ALA A 145 9.01 21.29 24.43
CA ALA A 145 8.40 20.11 25.03
C ALA A 145 6.88 20.08 24.76
N GLU A 146 6.19 21.21 24.93
CA GLU A 146 4.76 21.37 24.69
C GLU A 146 4.40 21.11 23.22
N HIS A 147 5.22 21.60 22.28
CA HIS A 147 5.00 21.41 20.85
C HIS A 147 5.41 20.00 20.35
N MET A 148 6.50 19.43 20.88
CA MET A 148 6.99 18.12 20.43
C MET A 148 6.23 16.94 21.04
N ARG A 149 5.69 17.07 22.27
CA ARG A 149 4.90 16.01 22.91
C ARG A 149 3.78 15.45 22.03
N PRO A 150 2.87 16.25 21.44
CA PRO A 150 1.81 15.72 20.59
C PRO A 150 2.35 15.02 19.34
N GLN A 151 3.40 15.59 18.71
CA GLN A 151 4.03 14.98 17.53
C GLN A 151 4.65 13.62 17.84
N ILE A 152 5.36 13.51 18.96
CA ILE A 152 5.94 12.24 19.42
C ILE A 152 4.82 11.23 19.72
N GLN A 153 3.74 11.65 20.37
CA GLN A 153 2.61 10.77 20.66
C GLN A 153 1.91 10.27 19.39
N GLU A 154 1.74 11.13 18.38
CA GLU A 154 1.19 10.75 17.08
C GLU A 154 2.10 9.76 16.36
N GLN A 155 3.41 10.01 16.33
CA GLN A 155 4.39 9.11 15.74
C GLN A 155 4.38 7.74 16.42
N ILE A 156 4.39 7.71 17.76
CA ILE A 156 4.31 6.46 18.54
C ILE A 156 3.02 5.70 18.21
N ARG A 157 1.87 6.38 18.13
CA ARG A 157 0.60 5.74 17.76
C ARG A 157 0.65 5.15 16.36
N LEU A 158 1.30 5.83 15.42
CA LEU A 158 1.41 5.38 14.03
C LEU A 158 2.28 4.12 13.93
N GLU A 159 3.46 4.15 14.54
CA GLU A 159 4.39 3.00 14.63
C GLU A 159 3.74 1.82 15.36
N LEU A 160 3.05 2.07 16.47
CA LEU A 160 2.38 1.02 17.23
C LEU A 160 1.28 0.35 16.41
N ARG A 161 0.48 1.09 15.65
CA ARG A 161 -0.53 0.50 14.74
C ARG A 161 0.12 -0.39 13.69
N GLN A 162 1.26 0.02 13.12
CA GLN A 162 1.96 -0.78 12.12
C GLN A 162 2.50 -2.07 12.74
N GLN A 163 3.11 -2.00 13.92
CA GLN A 163 3.63 -3.18 14.62
C GLN A 163 2.52 -4.14 15.03
N ILE A 164 1.40 -3.62 15.58
CA ILE A 164 0.24 -4.44 15.92
C ILE A 164 -0.33 -5.10 14.66
N HIS A 165 -0.49 -4.35 13.57
CA HIS A 165 -1.00 -4.91 12.31
C HIS A 165 -0.09 -6.02 11.77
N ALA A 166 1.23 -5.82 11.79
CA ALA A 166 2.19 -6.83 11.35
C ALA A 166 2.13 -8.09 12.23
N ALA A 167 2.14 -7.93 13.56
CA ALA A 167 2.07 -9.05 14.50
C ALA A 167 0.74 -9.82 14.40
N VAL A 168 -0.38 -9.09 14.27
CA VAL A 168 -1.70 -9.71 14.08
C VAL A 168 -1.75 -10.45 12.75
N GLN A 169 -1.19 -9.88 11.67
CA GLN A 169 -1.16 -10.55 10.37
C GLN A 169 -0.31 -11.83 10.39
N GLU A 170 0.83 -11.81 11.08
CA GLU A 170 1.68 -12.98 11.29
C GLU A 170 0.94 -14.07 12.08
N GLN A 171 0.31 -13.70 13.19
CA GLN A 171 -0.50 -14.63 14.00
C GLN A 171 -1.71 -15.18 13.24
N ILE A 172 -2.38 -14.35 12.45
CA ILE A 172 -3.49 -14.81 11.57
C ILE A 172 -2.96 -15.83 10.57
N THR A 173 -1.79 -15.59 9.97
CA THR A 173 -1.20 -16.50 8.98
C THR A 173 -0.75 -17.82 9.63
N GLU A 174 -0.23 -17.77 10.86
CA GLU A 174 0.19 -18.97 11.61
C GLU A 174 -1.00 -19.81 12.10
N HIS A 175 -2.04 -19.17 12.64
CA HIS A 175 -3.17 -19.87 13.25
C HIS A 175 -4.32 -20.18 12.28
N LEU A 176 -4.43 -19.47 11.15
CA LEU A 176 -5.40 -19.76 10.09
C LEU A 176 -4.66 -20.14 8.80
N PRO A 177 -4.13 -21.39 8.71
CA PRO A 177 -3.34 -21.84 7.56
C PRO A 177 -4.13 -21.90 6.25
N VAL A 178 -5.45 -21.91 6.32
CA VAL A 178 -6.34 -21.85 5.16
C VAL A 178 -7.14 -20.56 5.25
N SER A 179 -7.05 -19.71 4.23
CA SER A 179 -7.81 -18.47 4.23
C SER A 179 -9.32 -18.79 4.29
N LEU A 180 -10.08 -17.96 4.99
CA LEU A 180 -11.54 -18.12 5.04
C LEU A 180 -12.16 -18.10 3.63
N GLN A 181 -11.52 -17.42 2.69
CA GLN A 181 -11.92 -17.39 1.30
C GLN A 181 -11.76 -18.77 0.65
N ASP A 182 -10.62 -19.44 0.82
CA ASP A 182 -10.39 -20.80 0.30
C ASP A 182 -11.37 -21.80 0.91
N GLN A 183 -11.66 -21.69 2.21
CA GLN A 183 -12.68 -22.53 2.87
C GLN A 183 -14.08 -22.29 2.27
N SER A 184 -14.41 -21.03 1.96
CA SER A 184 -15.69 -20.70 1.34
C SER A 184 -15.80 -21.21 -0.10
N GLU A 185 -14.69 -21.20 -0.85
CA GLU A 185 -14.63 -21.72 -2.22
C GLU A 185 -14.73 -23.24 -2.23
N GLU A 186 -14.02 -23.91 -1.32
CA GLU A 186 -14.11 -25.36 -1.14
C GLU A 186 -15.52 -25.80 -0.73
N SER A 187 -16.15 -25.10 0.23
CA SER A 187 -17.53 -25.38 0.62
C SER A 187 -18.50 -25.18 -0.54
N LYS A 188 -18.33 -24.15 -1.37
CA LYS A 188 -19.14 -23.95 -2.58
C LYS A 188 -18.98 -25.10 -3.57
N ARG A 189 -17.75 -25.59 -3.77
CA ARG A 189 -17.48 -26.75 -4.64
C ARG A 189 -18.18 -28.00 -4.11
N GLN A 190 -18.09 -28.27 -2.81
CA GLN A 190 -18.78 -29.40 -2.17
C GLN A 190 -20.31 -29.28 -2.29
N LEU A 191 -20.88 -28.09 -2.11
CA LEU A 191 -22.32 -27.88 -2.28
C LEU A 191 -22.77 -28.12 -3.73
N ILE A 192 -21.96 -27.73 -4.72
CA ILE A 192 -22.24 -28.01 -6.13
C ILE A 192 -22.18 -29.52 -6.38
N GLU A 193 -21.17 -30.22 -5.86
CA GLU A 193 -21.06 -31.66 -5.98
C GLU A 193 -22.26 -32.39 -5.37
N VAL A 194 -22.65 -32.03 -4.13
CA VAL A 194 -23.81 -32.62 -3.45
C VAL A 194 -25.09 -32.34 -4.23
N ARG A 195 -25.27 -31.11 -4.73
CA ARG A 195 -26.43 -30.75 -5.56
C ARG A 195 -26.49 -31.57 -6.84
N ASN A 196 -25.36 -31.73 -7.53
CA ASN A 196 -25.27 -32.52 -8.76
C ASN A 196 -25.56 -34.00 -8.46
N SER A 197 -25.03 -34.54 -7.35
CA SER A 197 -25.31 -35.90 -6.90
C SER A 197 -26.79 -36.13 -6.58
N LEU A 198 -27.45 -35.14 -5.96
CA LEU A 198 -28.89 -35.19 -5.70
C LEU A 198 -29.69 -35.19 -6.99
N LEU A 199 -29.41 -34.25 -7.91
CA LEU A 199 -30.08 -34.19 -9.21
C LEU A 199 -29.88 -35.48 -10.02
N ASN A 200 -28.66 -36.02 -10.01
CA ASN A 200 -28.36 -37.29 -10.68
C ASN A 200 -29.10 -38.47 -10.03
N SER A 201 -29.25 -38.48 -8.71
CA SER A 201 -30.00 -39.50 -8.00
C SER A 201 -31.50 -39.43 -8.31
N GLU A 202 -32.06 -38.23 -8.45
CA GLU A 202 -33.43 -38.02 -8.89
C GLU A 202 -33.63 -38.43 -10.36
N ALA A 203 -32.72 -38.03 -11.25
CA ALA A 203 -32.75 -38.43 -12.66
C ALA A 203 -32.67 -39.96 -12.80
N ARG A 204 -31.77 -40.62 -12.07
CA ARG A 204 -31.65 -42.08 -12.03
C ARG A 204 -32.92 -42.75 -11.52
N ARG A 205 -33.57 -42.18 -10.50
CA ARG A 205 -34.84 -42.70 -9.98
C ARG A 205 -35.95 -42.63 -11.02
N SER A 206 -36.06 -41.51 -11.73
CA SER A 206 -37.02 -41.34 -12.83
C SER A 206 -36.74 -42.31 -13.98
N ASN A 207 -35.47 -42.44 -14.37
CA ASN A 207 -35.03 -43.33 -15.46
C ASN A 207 -35.20 -44.82 -15.10
N ALA A 208 -35.06 -45.19 -13.82
CA ALA A 208 -35.29 -46.55 -13.36
C ALA A 208 -36.75 -47.01 -13.51
N SER A 209 -37.70 -46.08 -13.60
CA SER A 209 -39.10 -46.41 -13.87
C SER A 209 -39.34 -46.78 -15.34
N LEU A 210 -38.41 -46.48 -16.25
CA LEU A 210 -38.55 -46.78 -17.68
C LEU A 210 -38.40 -48.27 -17.92
N ARG A 211 -39.32 -48.83 -18.70
CA ARG A 211 -39.36 -50.25 -19.09
C ARG A 211 -39.17 -50.39 -20.59
N SER A 212 -38.93 -51.62 -21.05
CA SER A 212 -38.84 -51.95 -22.47
C SER A 212 -40.11 -51.64 -23.28
N THR A 213 -41.26 -51.42 -22.62
CA THR A 213 -42.52 -51.04 -23.27
C THR A 213 -42.61 -49.55 -23.60
N ASN A 214 -41.81 -48.71 -22.94
CA ASN A 214 -41.94 -47.25 -23.00
C ASN A 214 -40.63 -46.60 -23.47
N LEU A 215 -40.20 -46.92 -24.70
CA LEU A 215 -38.92 -46.47 -25.26
C LEU A 215 -38.93 -45.00 -25.73
N ASP A 216 -40.13 -44.47 -26.00
CA ASP A 216 -40.33 -43.10 -26.49
C ASP A 216 -40.51 -42.09 -25.33
N ASP A 217 -40.59 -42.55 -24.07
CA ASP A 217 -40.69 -41.66 -22.90
C ASP A 217 -39.37 -40.87 -22.72
N PRO A 218 -39.45 -39.59 -22.31
CA PRO A 218 -38.28 -38.73 -22.18
C PRO A 218 -37.38 -39.19 -21.03
N LEU A 219 -36.08 -39.25 -21.30
CA LEU A 219 -35.05 -39.58 -20.33
C LEU A 219 -34.70 -38.33 -19.51
N ALA A 220 -34.65 -38.46 -18.18
CA ALA A 220 -34.17 -37.39 -17.32
C ALA A 220 -32.65 -37.24 -17.50
N PRO A 221 -32.13 -36.01 -17.75
CA PRO A 221 -30.72 -35.79 -18.03
C PRO A 221 -29.88 -36.02 -16.77
N VAL A 222 -28.77 -36.74 -16.93
CA VAL A 222 -27.76 -36.93 -15.88
C VAL A 222 -26.63 -35.95 -16.15
N VAL A 223 -26.32 -35.15 -15.14
CA VAL A 223 -25.31 -34.11 -15.17
C VAL A 223 -23.95 -34.72 -14.84
N LYS A 224 -22.88 -34.25 -15.49
CA LYS A 224 -21.51 -34.71 -15.22
C LYS A 224 -20.97 -34.15 -13.90
N ALA A 225 -19.76 -34.58 -13.51
CA ALA A 225 -19.06 -34.06 -12.33
C ALA A 225 -18.82 -32.53 -12.41
N ASN A 226 -18.65 -32.00 -13.62
CA ASN A 226 -18.46 -30.56 -13.86
C ASN A 226 -19.77 -29.73 -13.78
N GLY A 227 -20.93 -30.36 -13.60
CA GLY A 227 -22.23 -29.67 -13.56
C GLY A 227 -22.84 -29.38 -14.93
N GLU A 228 -22.22 -29.82 -16.02
CA GLU A 228 -22.74 -29.66 -17.37
C GLU A 228 -23.42 -30.93 -17.88
N GLU A 229 -24.40 -30.73 -18.76
CA GLU A 229 -25.04 -31.81 -19.50
C GLU A 229 -24.20 -32.17 -20.72
N SER A 230 -24.11 -33.46 -21.06
CA SER A 230 -23.44 -33.88 -22.29
C SER A 230 -24.25 -33.42 -23.51
N ALA A 231 -23.58 -32.80 -24.48
CA ALA A 231 -24.20 -32.49 -25.77
C ALA A 231 -24.63 -33.74 -26.56
N LEU A 232 -24.07 -34.91 -26.21
CA LEU A 232 -24.39 -36.20 -26.79
C LEU A 232 -25.40 -36.99 -25.94
N ALA A 233 -25.98 -36.38 -24.90
CA ALA A 233 -27.00 -37.04 -24.09
C ALA A 233 -28.27 -37.28 -24.93
N PRO A 234 -28.75 -38.52 -25.04
CA PRO A 234 -29.99 -38.80 -25.75
C PRO A 234 -31.20 -38.32 -24.95
N GLN A 235 -32.21 -37.80 -25.64
CA GLN A 235 -33.47 -37.39 -25.02
C GLN A 235 -34.41 -38.58 -24.74
N THR A 236 -34.26 -39.69 -25.45
CA THR A 236 -35.08 -40.90 -25.30
C THR A 236 -34.23 -42.17 -25.43
N LEU A 237 -34.72 -43.29 -24.86
CA LEU A 237 -34.03 -44.59 -24.97
C LEU A 237 -33.96 -45.08 -26.42
N ARG A 238 -34.98 -44.76 -27.22
CA ARG A 238 -34.95 -45.03 -28.66
C ARG A 238 -33.79 -44.35 -29.37
N GLN A 239 -33.52 -43.09 -29.04
CA GLN A 239 -32.39 -42.36 -29.59
C GLN A 239 -31.06 -42.99 -29.14
N LEU A 240 -30.94 -43.39 -27.86
CA LEU A 240 -29.77 -44.10 -27.34
C LEU A 240 -29.49 -45.39 -28.14
N PHE A 241 -30.53 -46.14 -28.51
CA PHE A 241 -30.40 -47.36 -29.31
C PHE A 241 -30.14 -47.13 -30.80
N SER A 242 -30.33 -45.91 -31.31
CA SER A 242 -29.91 -45.54 -32.66
C SER A 242 -28.44 -45.15 -32.78
N TYR A 243 -27.73 -44.94 -31.67
CA TYR A 243 -26.33 -44.54 -31.70
C TYR A 243 -25.44 -45.60 -32.31
N ASP A 244 -24.50 -45.17 -33.15
CA ASP A 244 -23.48 -46.05 -33.72
C ASP A 244 -22.41 -46.41 -32.68
N SER A 245 -21.47 -47.29 -33.05
CA SER A 245 -20.41 -47.73 -32.14
C SER A 245 -19.42 -46.61 -31.78
N ALA A 246 -19.29 -45.57 -32.60
CA ALA A 246 -18.42 -44.43 -32.34
C ALA A 246 -19.06 -43.46 -31.34
N GLN A 247 -20.34 -43.13 -31.53
CA GLN A 247 -21.16 -42.30 -30.65
C GLN A 247 -21.35 -42.95 -29.29
N ALA A 248 -21.61 -44.27 -29.23
CA ALA A 248 -21.71 -44.98 -27.95
C ALA A 248 -20.40 -44.93 -27.14
N ARG A 249 -19.24 -45.02 -27.81
CA ARG A 249 -17.93 -44.86 -27.16
C ARG A 249 -17.69 -43.42 -26.72
N ALA A 250 -18.00 -42.44 -27.58
CA ALA A 250 -17.88 -41.03 -27.26
C ALA A 250 -18.74 -40.65 -26.05
N LEU A 251 -19.98 -41.16 -25.96
CA LEU A 251 -20.88 -40.95 -24.83
C LEU A 251 -20.31 -41.52 -23.54
N VAL A 252 -19.84 -42.77 -23.56
CA VAL A 252 -19.23 -43.41 -22.38
C VAL A 252 -17.98 -42.64 -21.92
N ARG A 253 -17.15 -42.18 -22.87
CA ARG A 253 -15.97 -41.34 -22.57
C ARG A 253 -16.34 -40.01 -21.93
N ASP A 254 -17.38 -39.37 -22.43
CA ASP A 254 -17.82 -38.04 -21.98
C ASP A 254 -18.40 -38.04 -20.55
N TYR A 255 -18.84 -39.21 -20.09
CA TYR A 255 -19.23 -39.47 -18.69
C TYR A 255 -18.13 -40.15 -17.87
N GLU A 256 -16.89 -40.21 -18.39
CA GLU A 256 -15.72 -40.81 -17.74
C GLU A 256 -15.91 -42.29 -17.36
N LEU A 257 -16.77 -43.00 -18.08
CA LEU A 257 -17.02 -44.42 -17.90
C LEU A 257 -15.98 -45.24 -18.69
N ARG A 258 -15.70 -46.46 -18.23
CA ARG A 258 -14.73 -47.34 -18.90
C ARG A 258 -15.27 -47.86 -20.25
N GLU A 259 -14.56 -47.53 -21.32
CA GLU A 259 -14.86 -47.92 -22.70
C GLU A 259 -14.62 -49.42 -22.98
N HIS A 260 -15.36 -49.94 -23.97
CA HIS A 260 -15.22 -51.27 -24.55
C HIS A 260 -15.33 -51.22 -26.08
N ASP A 261 -14.83 -52.25 -26.76
CA ASP A 261 -14.90 -52.35 -28.23
C ASP A 261 -16.31 -52.71 -28.72
N VAL A 262 -17.07 -53.45 -27.91
CA VAL A 262 -18.44 -53.89 -28.23
C VAL A 262 -19.43 -52.78 -27.86
N ARG A 263 -20.19 -52.30 -28.85
CA ARG A 263 -21.20 -51.24 -28.72
C ARG A 263 -22.21 -51.52 -27.61
N GLU A 264 -22.76 -52.73 -27.58
CA GLU A 264 -23.79 -53.15 -26.62
C GLU A 264 -23.26 -53.09 -25.18
N ARG A 265 -21.97 -53.40 -24.96
CA ARG A 265 -21.35 -53.28 -23.63
C ARG A 265 -21.22 -51.82 -23.19
N ASN A 266 -20.90 -50.91 -24.09
CA ASN A 266 -20.86 -49.46 -23.81
C ASN A 266 -22.26 -48.93 -23.48
N LEU A 267 -23.25 -49.28 -24.29
CA LEU A 267 -24.64 -48.87 -24.05
C LEU A 267 -25.17 -49.43 -22.73
N ASN A 268 -24.91 -50.71 -22.42
CA ASN A 268 -25.30 -51.31 -21.15
C ASN A 268 -24.64 -50.61 -19.95
N ARG A 269 -23.36 -50.24 -20.06
CA ARG A 269 -22.66 -49.52 -19.00
C ARG A 269 -23.22 -48.10 -18.81
N PHE A 270 -23.55 -47.41 -19.90
CA PHE A 270 -24.22 -46.13 -19.83
C PHE A 270 -25.63 -46.25 -19.24
N MET A 271 -26.43 -47.24 -19.67
CA MET A 271 -27.76 -47.52 -19.12
C MET A 271 -27.73 -47.79 -17.60
N ALA A 272 -26.76 -48.59 -17.15
CA ALA A 272 -26.53 -48.81 -15.72
C ALA A 272 -26.17 -47.51 -14.98
N HIS A 273 -25.36 -46.63 -15.59
CA HIS A 273 -25.00 -45.33 -15.00
C HIS A 273 -26.20 -44.37 -14.88
N ILE A 274 -27.11 -44.36 -15.85
CA ILE A 274 -28.33 -43.54 -15.81
C ILE A 274 -29.47 -44.18 -15.01
N GLY A 275 -29.28 -45.37 -14.45
CA GLY A 275 -30.24 -46.05 -13.55
C GLY A 275 -31.27 -46.95 -14.25
N VAL A 276 -31.12 -47.21 -15.55
CA VAL A 276 -32.01 -48.12 -16.29
C VAL A 276 -31.66 -49.57 -15.96
N GLN A 277 -32.65 -50.38 -15.61
CA GLN A 277 -32.44 -51.71 -15.01
C GLN A 277 -32.34 -52.86 -16.01
N PHE A 278 -32.66 -52.64 -17.29
CA PHE A 278 -32.63 -53.70 -18.29
C PHE A 278 -31.40 -53.59 -19.19
N ASN A 279 -30.89 -54.75 -19.62
CA ASN A 279 -29.66 -54.86 -20.41
C ASN A 279 -29.99 -55.32 -21.83
N LEU A 280 -29.24 -54.81 -22.80
CA LEU A 280 -29.19 -55.36 -24.15
C LEU A 280 -28.40 -56.67 -24.13
N ILE A 281 -28.98 -57.71 -24.70
CA ILE A 281 -28.27 -58.97 -24.94
C ILE A 281 -27.52 -58.82 -26.25
N PRO A 282 -26.18 -58.93 -26.28
CA PRO A 282 -25.44 -58.95 -27.54
C PRO A 282 -25.90 -60.17 -28.33
N ILE A 283 -26.52 -59.93 -29.48
CA ILE A 283 -26.79 -61.02 -30.43
C ILE A 283 -25.45 -61.29 -31.11
N PRO A 284 -24.87 -62.49 -30.95
CA PRO A 284 -23.69 -62.83 -31.72
C PRO A 284 -24.08 -62.73 -33.18
N VAL A 285 -23.47 -61.78 -33.88
CA VAL A 285 -23.57 -61.73 -35.33
C VAL A 285 -22.88 -63.00 -35.79
N MET A 286 -23.67 -64.03 -36.11
CA MET A 286 -23.13 -65.19 -36.81
C MET A 286 -22.65 -64.63 -38.13
N VAL A 287 -21.34 -64.47 -38.24
CA VAL A 287 -20.69 -64.10 -39.49
C VAL A 287 -21.02 -65.26 -40.44
N ASP A 288 -22.03 -65.07 -41.27
CA ASP A 288 -22.46 -66.05 -42.25
C ASP A 288 -21.25 -66.40 -43.12
N GLY A 289 -20.75 -67.62 -42.91
CA GLY A 289 -19.95 -68.38 -43.86
C GLY A 289 -18.68 -67.71 -44.34
N VAL A 290 -17.68 -67.52 -43.46
CA VAL A 290 -16.30 -67.74 -43.93
C VAL A 290 -16.08 -69.24 -43.89
N VAL A 291 -16.53 -69.89 -44.97
CA VAL A 291 -16.15 -71.26 -45.28
C VAL A 291 -14.78 -71.15 -45.92
N ASP A 292 -13.76 -71.77 -45.33
CA ASP A 292 -12.48 -71.91 -46.02
C ASP A 292 -12.70 -72.61 -47.36
N GLU A 293 -11.81 -72.43 -48.34
CA GLU A 293 -11.88 -73.10 -49.66
C GLU A 293 -11.98 -74.64 -49.57
N ASN A 294 -11.85 -75.22 -48.37
CA ASN A 294 -11.95 -76.64 -48.06
C ASN A 294 -13.24 -77.07 -47.33
N GLY A 295 -14.24 -76.20 -47.14
CA GLY A 295 -15.54 -76.63 -46.60
C GLY A 295 -15.59 -76.95 -45.10
N ALA A 296 -14.55 -76.62 -44.32
CA ALA A 296 -14.51 -76.89 -42.88
C ALA A 296 -14.93 -75.66 -42.05
N PRO A 297 -15.81 -75.80 -41.05
CA PRO A 297 -16.15 -74.69 -40.15
C PRO A 297 -14.95 -74.38 -39.24
N ILE A 298 -14.33 -73.21 -39.41
CA ILE A 298 -13.32 -72.73 -38.46
C ILE A 298 -14.00 -72.52 -37.10
N GLY A 299 -13.48 -73.17 -36.07
CA GLY A 299 -13.96 -73.06 -34.70
C GLY A 299 -14.03 -71.61 -34.22
N VAL A 300 -15.24 -71.21 -33.81
CA VAL A 300 -15.53 -69.94 -33.16
C VAL A 300 -14.65 -69.78 -31.93
N THR A 301 -13.68 -68.88 -31.97
CA THR A 301 -12.94 -68.47 -30.77
C THR A 301 -13.75 -67.37 -30.09
N LEU A 302 -14.37 -67.67 -28.95
CA LEU A 302 -15.00 -66.66 -28.09
C LEU A 302 -13.92 -65.72 -27.54
N ILE A 303 -14.07 -64.43 -27.80
CA ILE A 303 -13.38 -63.33 -27.10
C ILE A 303 -14.45 -62.44 -26.44
#